data_AF-A0A554K2E4-F1
#
_entry.id   AF-A0A554K2E4-F1
#
_cell.length_a   1.000
_cell.length_b   1.000
_cell.length_c   1.000
_cell.angle_alpha   90.00
_cell.angle_beta   90.00
_cell.angle_gamma   90.00
#
_symmetry.space_group_name_H-M   'P 1'
#
loop_
_entity.id
_entity.type
_entity.pdbx_description
1 polymer ?
#
loop_
_entity_poly.entity_id
_entity_poly.type
_entity_poly.pdbx_seq_one_letter_code
_entity_poly.pdbx_strand_id
1 'polypeptide(L)'
;MLHLINKIIFLIKKPKVVVVAGKERQAAVEAIFHILRRRFKVGKEIFIFQTESSASGVEKFGYIVKRSSLPILVVTALDAKDAQELKKLSEIMPSPQGYLVLNFDDNMAKEVNKGTTLTYGFQKGADFQATDVKTNGGTNFKINYKGNIVPVWLAQGAGKEQIYSSLAAAAVAAILGLNLVEISQALKKI
;
A
#
# COMPACT_ATOMS: atom_id res chain seq x y z
N MET A 1 -12.32 14.22 7.17
CA MET A 1 -12.49 13.62 5.82
C MET A 1 -13.26 12.29 5.80
N LEU A 2 -13.61 11.63 6.93
CA LEU A 2 -14.51 10.46 6.91
C LEU A 2 -15.99 10.82 7.03
N HIS A 3 -16.30 12.00 7.56
CA HIS A 3 -17.68 12.46 7.80
C HIS A 3 -18.51 12.67 6.52
N LEU A 4 -17.86 12.67 5.34
CA LEU A 4 -18.50 12.96 4.06
C LEU A 4 -18.71 11.72 3.17
N ILE A 5 -18.31 10.52 3.61
CA ILE A 5 -18.44 9.32 2.78
C ILE A 5 -19.70 8.57 3.20
N ASN A 6 -20.70 8.62 2.33
CA ASN A 6 -21.99 8.02 2.57
C ASN A 6 -21.86 6.50 2.75
N LYS A 7 -22.13 5.98 3.97
CA LYS A 7 -22.10 4.55 4.30
C LYS A 7 -22.95 3.71 3.34
N ILE A 8 -24.00 4.32 2.75
CA ILE A 8 -24.86 3.69 1.73
C ILE A 8 -24.05 3.22 0.51
N ILE A 9 -23.00 3.95 0.11
CA ILE A 9 -22.16 3.55 -1.03
C ILE A 9 -21.46 2.20 -0.76
N PHE A 10 -20.97 1.99 0.46
CA PHE A 10 -20.34 0.72 0.85
C PHE A 10 -21.33 -0.43 1.00
N LEU A 11 -22.60 -0.13 1.29
CA LEU A 11 -23.68 -1.12 1.31
C LEU A 11 -24.04 -1.59 -0.11
N ILE A 12 -24.20 -0.66 -1.05
CA ILE A 12 -24.74 -0.96 -2.39
C ILE A 12 -23.64 -1.32 -3.39
N LYS A 13 -22.57 -0.52 -3.48
CA LYS A 13 -21.56 -0.63 -4.55
C LYS A 13 -20.35 -1.48 -4.19
N LYS A 14 -20.12 -1.76 -2.90
CA LYS A 14 -18.96 -2.51 -2.37
C LYS A 14 -17.63 -2.12 -3.05
N PRO A 15 -17.24 -0.83 -3.02
CA PRO A 15 -16.09 -0.36 -3.79
C PRO A 15 -14.77 -0.99 -3.31
N LYS A 16 -13.72 -0.88 -4.12
CA LYS A 16 -12.36 -1.31 -3.74
C LYS A 16 -11.82 -0.34 -2.68
N VAL A 17 -11.10 -0.87 -1.69
CA VAL A 17 -10.62 -0.06 -0.56
C VAL A 17 -9.16 -0.34 -0.33
N VAL A 18 -8.37 0.74 -0.21
CA VAL A 18 -7.00 0.70 0.26
C VAL A 18 -6.94 1.45 1.59
N VAL A 19 -6.46 0.79 2.63
CA VAL A 19 -6.19 1.40 3.94
C VAL A 19 -4.69 1.37 4.16
N VAL A 20 -4.08 2.51 4.48
CA VAL A 20 -2.64 2.63 4.75
C VAL A 20 -2.44 2.99 6.22
N ALA A 21 -1.61 2.21 6.90
CA ALA A 21 -1.33 2.35 8.33
C ALA A 21 0.18 2.24 8.61
N GLY A 22 0.59 2.79 9.75
CA GLY A 22 1.98 2.87 10.18
C GLY A 22 2.60 4.26 10.07
N LYS A 23 3.90 4.33 10.32
CA LYS A 23 4.72 5.54 10.21
C LYS A 23 4.92 5.91 8.75
N GLU A 24 5.01 7.20 8.45
CA GLU A 24 5.23 7.71 7.09
C GLU A 24 4.15 7.32 6.05
N ARG A 25 2.99 6.82 6.53
CA ARG A 25 1.83 6.41 5.71
C ARG A 25 1.37 7.47 4.70
N GLN A 26 1.59 8.75 4.97
CA GLN A 26 1.19 9.83 4.06
C GLN A 26 1.91 9.73 2.71
N ALA A 27 3.23 9.52 2.70
CA ALA A 27 4.00 9.39 1.46
C ALA A 27 3.55 8.17 0.64
N ALA A 28 3.23 7.06 1.32
CA ALA A 28 2.66 5.88 0.68
C ALA A 28 1.27 6.15 0.09
N VAL A 29 0.39 6.86 0.80
CA VAL A 29 -0.94 7.27 0.29
C VAL A 29 -0.81 8.14 -0.95
N GLU A 30 0.10 9.11 -0.95
CA GLU A 30 0.34 10.00 -2.09
C GLU A 30 0.85 9.23 -3.30
N ALA A 31 1.81 8.31 -3.10
CA ALA A 31 2.32 7.44 -4.17
C ALA A 31 1.21 6.51 -4.73
N ILE A 32 0.42 5.87 -3.86
CA ILE A 32 -0.71 5.03 -4.26
C ILE A 32 -1.73 5.85 -5.06
N PHE A 33 -2.12 7.03 -4.55
CA PHE A 33 -3.05 7.92 -5.25
C PHE A 33 -2.51 8.31 -6.63
N HIS A 34 -1.22 8.67 -6.71
CA HIS A 34 -0.59 9.08 -7.95
C HIS A 34 -0.63 7.99 -9.02
N ILE A 35 -0.36 6.74 -8.67
CA ILE A 35 -0.43 5.62 -9.63
C ILE A 35 -1.87 5.35 -10.02
N LEU A 36 -2.75 5.18 -9.02
CA LEU A 36 -4.10 4.66 -9.26
C LEU A 36 -5.01 5.64 -10.00
N ARG A 37 -4.83 6.95 -9.82
CA ARG A 37 -5.63 7.97 -10.53
C ARG A 37 -5.50 7.92 -12.05
N ARG A 38 -4.46 7.25 -12.58
CA ARG A 38 -4.26 7.09 -14.04
C ARG A 38 -5.23 6.08 -14.65
N ARG A 39 -5.74 5.13 -13.86
CA ARG A 39 -6.60 4.01 -14.34
C ARG A 39 -7.95 3.91 -13.63
N PHE A 40 -8.06 4.45 -12.42
CA PHE A 40 -9.28 4.37 -11.61
C PHE A 40 -9.76 5.76 -11.18
N LYS A 41 -11.09 5.94 -11.11
CA LYS A 41 -11.72 7.11 -10.50
C LYS A 41 -11.65 6.98 -8.98
N VAL A 42 -10.58 7.49 -8.38
CA VAL A 42 -10.44 7.55 -6.92
C VAL A 42 -11.58 8.36 -6.31
N GLY A 43 -12.18 7.84 -5.23
CA GLY A 43 -13.39 8.38 -4.60
C GLY A 43 -14.71 7.91 -5.22
N LYS A 44 -14.66 7.08 -6.28
CA LYS A 44 -15.84 6.43 -6.88
C LYS A 44 -15.66 4.93 -7.03
N GLU A 45 -14.59 4.50 -7.68
CA GLU A 45 -14.29 3.08 -7.95
C GLU A 45 -13.39 2.49 -6.85
N ILE A 46 -12.43 3.30 -6.39
CA ILE A 46 -11.48 2.95 -5.34
C ILE A 46 -11.43 4.06 -4.30
N PHE A 47 -11.41 3.69 -3.03
CA PHE A 47 -11.24 4.62 -1.92
C PHE A 47 -9.90 4.34 -1.24
N ILE A 48 -9.12 5.39 -0.99
CA ILE A 48 -7.83 5.31 -0.31
C ILE A 48 -7.98 6.04 1.02
N PHE A 49 -7.61 5.36 2.09
CA PHE A 49 -7.69 5.86 3.45
C PHE A 49 -6.34 5.76 4.14
N GLN A 50 -6.08 6.71 5.03
CA GLN A 50 -5.04 6.58 6.04
C GLN A 50 -5.69 6.36 7.41
N THR A 51 -5.03 5.53 8.22
CA THR A 51 -5.42 5.30 9.61
C THR A 51 -4.22 5.38 10.53
N GLU A 52 -4.47 5.83 11.75
CA GLU A 52 -3.59 5.54 12.87
C GLU A 52 -3.76 4.07 13.26
N SER A 53 -2.68 3.46 13.75
CA SER A 53 -2.63 2.09 14.23
C SER A 53 -3.18 1.99 15.67
N SER A 54 -4.36 2.56 15.89
CA SER A 54 -5.03 2.64 17.20
C SER A 54 -6.33 1.83 17.19
N ALA A 55 -6.80 1.44 18.38
CA ALA A 55 -8.04 0.67 18.52
C ALA A 55 -9.25 1.34 17.83
N SER A 56 -9.36 2.67 17.94
CA SER A 56 -10.42 3.44 17.28
C SER A 56 -10.26 3.44 15.74
N GLY A 57 -9.03 3.38 15.24
CA GLY A 57 -8.73 3.18 13.82
C GLY A 57 -9.21 1.80 13.35
N VAL A 58 -8.85 0.74 14.07
CA VAL A 58 -9.25 -0.64 13.76
C VAL A 58 -10.77 -0.78 13.68
N GLU A 59 -11.50 -0.27 14.68
CA GLU A 59 -12.97 -0.32 14.70
C GLU A 59 -13.59 0.42 13.51
N LYS A 60 -13.12 1.65 13.28
CA LYS A 60 -13.60 2.53 12.21
C LYS A 60 -13.42 1.93 10.83
N PHE A 61 -12.25 1.34 10.55
CA PHE A 61 -11.96 0.75 9.25
C PHE A 61 -12.48 -0.67 9.11
N GLY A 62 -12.72 -1.39 10.21
CA GLY A 62 -13.32 -2.72 10.21
C GLY A 62 -14.65 -2.80 9.47
N TYR A 63 -15.52 -1.80 9.64
CA TYR A 63 -16.79 -1.72 8.89
C TYR A 63 -16.58 -1.59 7.38
N ILE A 64 -15.60 -0.76 6.97
CA ILE A 64 -15.35 -0.41 5.57
C ILE A 64 -14.69 -1.59 4.85
N VAL A 65 -13.66 -2.21 5.45
CA VAL A 65 -12.93 -3.32 4.82
C VAL A 65 -13.83 -4.54 4.62
N LYS A 66 -14.71 -4.85 5.57
CA LYS A 66 -15.68 -5.96 5.46
C LYS A 66 -16.69 -5.79 4.31
N ARG A 67 -16.91 -4.57 3.86
CA ARG A 67 -17.87 -4.23 2.79
C ARG A 67 -17.18 -3.87 1.47
N SER A 68 -15.87 -4.02 1.39
CA SER A 68 -15.14 -3.85 0.14
C SER A 68 -15.19 -5.13 -0.70
N SER A 69 -15.24 -4.98 -2.02
CA SER A 69 -15.02 -6.11 -2.96
C SER A 69 -13.55 -6.52 -3.05
N LEU A 70 -12.63 -5.63 -2.67
CA LEU A 70 -11.19 -5.86 -2.67
C LEU A 70 -10.54 -4.95 -1.63
N PRO A 71 -10.54 -5.36 -0.35
CA PRO A 71 -9.87 -4.61 0.71
C PRO A 71 -8.37 -4.90 0.69
N ILE A 72 -7.56 -3.84 0.71
CA ILE A 72 -6.10 -3.90 0.74
C ILE A 72 -5.63 -3.11 1.97
N LEU A 73 -4.95 -3.78 2.90
CA LEU A 73 -4.28 -3.13 4.03
C LEU A 73 -2.78 -3.01 3.74
N VAL A 74 -2.30 -1.78 3.63
CA VAL A 74 -0.89 -1.45 3.46
C VAL A 74 -0.31 -1.09 4.82
N VAL A 75 0.77 -1.77 5.19
CA VAL A 75 1.46 -1.62 6.47
C VAL A 75 2.87 -1.13 6.19
N THR A 76 3.14 0.12 6.57
CA THR A 76 4.46 0.74 6.48
C THR A 76 5.29 0.41 7.72
N ALA A 77 6.30 1.22 8.07
CA ALA A 77 7.10 0.99 9.26
C ALA A 77 6.26 1.09 10.54
N LEU A 78 6.47 0.18 11.50
CA LEU A 78 5.66 0.07 12.72
C LEU A 78 6.49 0.20 14.00
N ASP A 79 5.79 0.36 15.12
CA ASP A 79 6.28 -0.06 16.43
C ASP A 79 5.47 -1.24 16.98
N ALA A 80 5.88 -1.78 18.13
CA ALA A 80 5.26 -2.97 18.71
C ALA A 80 3.77 -2.78 19.04
N LYS A 81 3.37 -1.58 19.48
CA LYS A 81 1.98 -1.29 19.81
C LYS A 81 1.13 -1.26 18.55
N ASP A 82 1.63 -0.57 17.53
CA ASP A 82 0.96 -0.46 16.23
C ASP A 82 0.75 -1.84 15.58
N ALA A 83 1.75 -2.73 15.66
CA ALA A 83 1.67 -4.08 15.11
C ALA A 83 0.54 -4.91 15.74
N GLN A 84 0.36 -4.82 17.07
CA GLN A 84 -0.72 -5.52 17.76
C GLN A 84 -2.10 -5.06 17.31
N GLU A 85 -2.31 -3.75 17.14
CA GLU A 85 -3.61 -3.23 16.68
C GLU A 85 -3.88 -3.58 15.21
N LEU A 86 -2.88 -3.45 14.33
CA LEU A 86 -3.05 -3.79 12.92
C LEU A 86 -3.23 -5.29 12.68
N LYS A 87 -2.69 -6.14 13.56
CA LYS A 87 -2.99 -7.57 13.54
C LYS A 87 -4.48 -7.84 13.72
N LYS A 88 -5.15 -7.19 14.67
CA LYS A 88 -6.61 -7.29 14.85
C LYS A 88 -7.37 -6.84 13.60
N LEU A 89 -6.90 -5.78 12.93
CA LEU A 89 -7.51 -5.34 11.66
C LEU A 89 -7.32 -6.37 10.55
N SER A 90 -6.14 -7.00 10.45
CA SER A 90 -5.89 -8.06 9.46
C SER A 90 -6.78 -9.29 9.68
N GLU A 91 -7.06 -9.66 10.92
CA GLU A 91 -7.92 -10.81 11.27
C GLU A 91 -9.39 -10.62 10.86
N ILE A 92 -9.85 -9.37 10.72
CA ILE A 92 -11.22 -9.07 10.29
C ILE A 92 -11.34 -8.80 8.78
N MET A 93 -10.22 -8.87 8.04
CA MET A 93 -10.23 -8.74 6.58
C MET A 93 -10.94 -9.94 5.95
N PRO A 94 -11.85 -9.72 4.99
CA PRO A 94 -12.46 -10.81 4.24
C PRO A 94 -11.42 -11.71 3.56
N SER A 95 -11.54 -13.01 3.74
CA SER A 95 -10.72 -14.02 3.04
C SER A 95 -11.62 -14.82 2.08
N PRO A 96 -11.17 -15.13 0.84
CA PRO A 96 -9.83 -14.92 0.29
C PRO A 96 -9.58 -13.55 -0.39
N GLN A 97 -10.53 -12.61 -0.37
CA GLN A 97 -10.46 -11.39 -1.19
C GLN A 97 -9.55 -10.27 -0.63
N GLY A 98 -9.18 -10.34 0.64
CA GLY A 98 -8.39 -9.33 1.34
C GLY A 98 -6.89 -9.52 1.11
N TYR A 99 -6.21 -8.39 0.86
CA TYR A 99 -4.77 -8.36 0.67
C TYR A 99 -4.07 -7.58 1.78
N LEU A 100 -2.89 -8.06 2.15
CA LEU A 100 -1.93 -7.37 2.99
C LEU A 100 -0.73 -6.97 2.13
N VAL A 101 -0.28 -5.72 2.27
CA VAL A 101 0.95 -5.20 1.65
C VAL A 101 1.88 -4.78 2.76
N LEU A 102 2.93 -5.54 3.02
CA LEU A 102 3.76 -5.39 4.22
C LEU A 102 5.19 -4.97 3.89
N ASN A 103 5.75 -4.06 4.68
CA ASN A 103 7.17 -3.75 4.62
C ASN A 103 7.99 -4.95 5.10
N PHE A 104 8.68 -5.61 4.17
CA PHE A 104 9.53 -6.77 4.43
C PHE A 104 10.76 -6.42 5.26
N ASP A 105 11.23 -5.19 5.19
CA ASP A 105 12.42 -4.76 5.93
C ASP A 105 12.11 -4.42 7.39
N ASP A 106 10.82 -4.35 7.76
CA ASP A 106 10.33 -4.10 9.11
C ASP A 106 9.83 -5.40 9.75
N ASN A 107 10.48 -5.83 10.84
CA ASN A 107 10.13 -7.08 11.52
C ASN A 107 8.75 -7.03 12.19
N MET A 108 8.32 -5.87 12.68
CA MET A 108 7.00 -5.70 13.33
C MET A 108 5.89 -5.74 12.27
N ALA A 109 6.10 -5.12 11.10
CA ALA A 109 5.14 -5.17 10.00
C ALA A 109 4.88 -6.62 9.53
N LYS A 110 5.91 -7.47 9.53
CA LYS A 110 5.81 -8.90 9.18
C LYS A 110 4.95 -9.72 10.14
N GLU A 111 4.66 -9.23 11.36
CA GLU A 111 3.76 -9.90 12.30
C GLU A 111 2.27 -9.75 11.93
N VAL A 112 1.93 -8.76 11.08
CA VAL A 112 0.59 -8.53 10.56
C VAL A 112 0.35 -9.43 9.33
N ASN A 113 0.27 -10.75 9.53
CA ASN A 113 0.36 -11.74 8.44
C ASN A 113 -0.87 -12.64 8.23
N LYS A 114 -2.06 -12.19 8.65
CA LYS A 114 -3.31 -12.95 8.48
C LYS A 114 -4.05 -12.55 7.20
N GLY A 115 -3.63 -13.09 6.05
CA GLY A 115 -4.30 -12.87 4.75
C GLY A 115 -3.39 -13.13 3.55
N THR A 116 -3.93 -12.96 2.34
CA THR A 116 -3.11 -13.02 1.11
C THR A 116 -2.12 -11.86 1.13
N THR A 117 -0.83 -12.16 1.23
CA THR A 117 0.20 -11.15 1.52
C THR A 117 1.11 -10.93 0.32
N LEU A 118 1.42 -9.67 0.03
CA LEU A 118 2.57 -9.25 -0.78
C LEU A 118 3.48 -8.39 0.09
N THR A 119 4.78 -8.54 -0.13
CA THR A 119 5.80 -7.87 0.67
C THR A 119 6.64 -6.93 -0.19
N TYR A 120 7.17 -5.87 0.42
CA TYR A 120 8.01 -4.90 -0.28
C TYR A 120 9.21 -4.47 0.56
N GLY A 121 10.35 -4.17 -0.07
CA GLY A 121 11.53 -3.73 0.66
C GLY A 121 12.81 -3.76 -0.17
N PHE A 122 13.95 -3.54 0.49
CA PHE A 122 15.28 -3.68 -0.11
C PHE A 122 15.86 -5.07 0.12
N GLN A 123 15.48 -5.74 1.21
CA GLN A 123 16.04 -7.04 1.56
C GLN A 123 15.63 -8.12 0.56
N LYS A 124 16.54 -9.08 0.36
CA LYS A 124 16.31 -10.26 -0.46
C LYS A 124 15.15 -11.06 0.12
N GLY A 125 14.16 -11.38 -0.72
CA GLY A 125 12.97 -12.14 -0.33
C GLY A 125 11.68 -11.32 -0.33
N ALA A 126 11.75 -9.98 -0.37
CA ALA A 126 10.58 -9.16 -0.64
C ALA A 126 10.00 -9.45 -2.03
N ASP A 127 8.67 -9.53 -2.15
CA ASP A 127 8.02 -9.73 -3.45
C ASP A 127 8.31 -8.58 -4.41
N PHE A 128 8.15 -7.35 -3.92
CA PHE A 128 8.56 -6.11 -4.59
C PHE A 128 9.87 -5.61 -4.00
N GLN A 129 10.98 -5.97 -4.65
CA GLN A 129 12.30 -5.62 -4.17
C GLN A 129 12.90 -4.42 -4.91
N ALA A 130 13.40 -3.43 -4.18
CA ALA A 130 14.27 -2.40 -4.74
C ALA A 130 15.74 -2.86 -4.77
N THR A 131 16.37 -2.70 -5.92
CA THR A 131 17.80 -2.99 -6.14
C THR A 131 18.47 -1.87 -6.96
N ASP A 132 19.80 -1.90 -7.05
CA ASP A 132 20.60 -0.97 -7.86
C ASP A 132 20.28 0.52 -7.61
N VAL A 133 20.12 0.89 -6.34
CA VAL A 133 19.77 2.26 -5.95
C VAL A 133 20.94 3.21 -6.24
N LYS A 134 20.66 4.29 -6.96
CA LYS A 134 21.61 5.38 -7.23
C LYS A 134 20.92 6.72 -6.96
N THR A 135 21.63 7.62 -6.30
CA THR A 135 21.08 8.92 -5.83
C THR A 135 21.75 10.14 -6.48
N ASN A 136 22.70 9.94 -7.40
CA ASN A 136 23.45 11.03 -8.05
C ASN A 136 22.58 11.72 -9.12
N GLY A 137 22.18 12.97 -8.89
CA GLY A 137 21.38 13.77 -9.83
C GLY A 137 19.88 13.41 -9.86
N GLY A 138 19.42 12.57 -8.92
CA GLY A 138 18.07 12.05 -8.82
C GLY A 138 18.08 10.61 -8.31
N THR A 139 16.96 10.13 -7.79
CA THR A 139 16.88 8.78 -7.22
C THR A 139 16.35 7.81 -8.26
N ASN A 140 17.22 6.87 -8.66
CA ASN A 140 16.87 5.77 -9.56
C ASN A 140 17.17 4.43 -8.91
N PHE A 141 16.33 3.44 -9.20
CA PHE A 141 16.44 2.08 -8.69
C PHE A 141 15.71 1.13 -9.63
N LYS A 142 15.84 -0.18 -9.42
CA LYS A 142 15.08 -1.20 -10.14
C LYS A 142 14.08 -1.85 -9.20
N ILE A 143 12.84 -2.03 -9.69
CA ILE A 143 11.85 -2.88 -9.04
C ILE A 143 11.96 -4.27 -9.63
N ASN A 144 12.21 -5.26 -8.77
CA ASN A 144 12.11 -6.68 -9.11
C ASN A 144 10.77 -7.22 -8.60
N TYR A 145 9.98 -7.84 -9.47
CA TYR A 145 8.73 -8.52 -9.09
C TYR A 145 8.45 -9.70 -10.04
N LYS A 146 8.30 -10.91 -9.48
CA LYS A 146 8.03 -12.15 -10.23
C LYS A 146 8.96 -12.37 -11.43
N GLY A 147 10.26 -12.18 -11.22
CA GLY A 147 11.30 -12.34 -12.25
C GLY A 147 11.42 -11.18 -13.25
N ASN A 148 10.49 -10.22 -13.24
CA ASN A 148 10.57 -9.02 -14.06
C ASN A 148 11.35 -7.93 -13.33
N ILE A 149 12.14 -7.18 -14.09
CA ILE A 149 12.98 -6.09 -13.59
C ILE A 149 12.69 -4.84 -14.40
N VAL A 150 12.24 -3.77 -13.75
CA VAL A 150 11.94 -2.49 -14.42
C VAL A 150 12.60 -1.33 -13.69
N PRO A 151 13.34 -0.45 -14.39
CA PRO A 151 13.93 0.73 -13.77
C PRO A 151 12.86 1.78 -13.44
N VAL A 152 13.06 2.50 -12.34
CA VAL A 152 12.21 3.59 -11.87
C VAL A 152 13.07 4.80 -11.54
N TRP A 153 12.56 5.99 -11.88
CA TRP A 153 13.20 7.27 -11.60
C TRP A 153 12.23 8.17 -10.83
N LEU A 154 12.60 8.51 -9.61
CA LEU A 154 11.87 9.47 -8.77
C LEU A 154 12.38 10.89 -9.00
N ALA A 155 11.66 11.88 -8.47
CA ALA A 155 12.09 13.27 -8.50
C ALA A 155 13.44 13.47 -7.78
N GLN A 156 14.11 14.57 -8.12
CA GLN A 156 15.36 14.94 -7.47
C GLN A 156 15.13 15.19 -5.98
N GLY A 157 16.01 14.67 -5.12
CA GLY A 157 15.90 14.78 -3.67
C GLY A 157 15.05 13.70 -2.99
N ALA A 158 14.44 12.78 -3.74
CA ALA A 158 13.73 11.63 -3.17
C ALA A 158 14.71 10.72 -2.40
N GLY A 159 14.43 10.47 -1.13
CA GLY A 159 15.24 9.60 -0.27
C GLY A 159 14.78 8.15 -0.30
N LYS A 160 15.32 7.38 0.66
CA LYS A 160 14.97 5.96 0.86
C LYS A 160 13.48 5.76 1.15
N GLU A 161 12.86 6.68 1.89
CA GLU A 161 11.45 6.60 2.27
C GLU A 161 10.50 6.73 1.07
N GLN A 162 10.86 7.54 0.08
CA GLN A 162 10.12 7.62 -1.18
C GLN A 162 10.23 6.33 -2.00
N ILE A 163 11.36 5.61 -1.91
CA ILE A 163 11.47 4.29 -2.54
C ILE A 163 10.53 3.29 -1.83
N TYR A 164 10.51 3.23 -0.50
CA TYR A 164 9.55 2.38 0.22
C TYR A 164 8.10 2.69 -0.16
N SER A 165 7.74 3.98 -0.18
CA SER A 165 6.41 4.42 -0.59
C SER A 165 6.07 4.01 -2.03
N SER A 166 7.06 4.11 -2.93
CA SER A 166 6.91 3.68 -4.33
C SER A 166 6.72 2.17 -4.47
N LEU A 167 7.44 1.37 -3.67
CA LEU A 167 7.28 -0.09 -3.67
C LEU A 167 5.93 -0.53 -3.09
N ALA A 168 5.48 0.10 -1.99
CA ALA A 168 4.15 -0.13 -1.44
C ALA A 168 3.06 0.20 -2.47
N ALA A 169 3.20 1.33 -3.17
CA ALA A 169 2.29 1.72 -4.25
C ALA A 169 2.32 0.76 -5.44
N ALA A 170 3.50 0.26 -5.82
CA ALA A 170 3.66 -0.75 -6.85
C ALA A 170 2.93 -2.06 -6.49
N ALA A 171 3.05 -2.53 -5.25
CA ALA A 171 2.37 -3.72 -4.78
C ALA A 171 0.83 -3.56 -4.83
N VAL A 172 0.30 -2.43 -4.37
CA VAL A 172 -1.14 -2.12 -4.45
C VAL A 172 -1.62 -2.08 -5.91
N ALA A 173 -0.86 -1.42 -6.78
CA ALA A 173 -1.19 -1.32 -8.20
C ALA A 173 -1.20 -2.70 -8.90
N ALA A 174 -0.25 -3.58 -8.55
CA ALA A 174 -0.19 -4.93 -9.09
C ALA A 174 -1.37 -5.80 -8.62
N ILE A 175 -1.80 -5.69 -7.35
CA ILE A 175 -3.03 -6.33 -6.85
C ILE A 175 -4.26 -5.87 -7.67
N LEU A 176 -4.26 -4.62 -8.11
CA LEU A 176 -5.31 -4.03 -8.94
C LEU A 176 -5.16 -4.32 -10.45
N GLY A 177 -4.18 -5.15 -10.83
CA GLY A 177 -3.99 -5.63 -12.20
C GLY A 177 -3.19 -4.71 -13.12
N LEU A 178 -2.42 -3.77 -12.57
CA LEU A 178 -1.45 -3.00 -13.35
C LEU A 178 -0.17 -3.82 -13.52
N ASN A 179 0.41 -3.80 -14.72
CA ASN A 179 1.71 -4.42 -14.96
C ASN A 179 2.88 -3.51 -14.52
N LEU A 180 4.08 -4.07 -14.44
CA LEU A 180 5.26 -3.38 -13.88
C LEU A 180 5.72 -2.19 -14.76
N VAL A 181 5.42 -2.21 -16.06
CA VAL A 181 5.72 -1.10 -16.98
C VAL A 181 4.77 0.07 -16.72
N GLU A 182 3.47 -0.18 -16.60
CA GLU A 182 2.46 0.83 -16.22
C GLU A 182 2.83 1.49 -14.89
N ILE A 183 3.24 0.67 -13.91
CA ILE A 183 3.65 1.11 -12.58
C ILE A 183 4.89 2.02 -12.66
N SER A 184 5.96 1.58 -13.33
CA SER A 184 7.19 2.39 -13.48
C SER A 184 6.90 3.73 -14.17
N GLN A 185 6.09 3.72 -15.22
CA GLN A 185 5.69 4.94 -15.92
C GLN A 185 4.87 5.89 -15.04
N ALA A 186 4.07 5.36 -14.12
CA ALA A 186 3.29 6.17 -13.17
C ALA A 186 4.11 6.70 -12.00
N LEU A 187 5.17 5.99 -11.59
CA LEU A 187 6.09 6.44 -10.55
C LEU A 187 7.08 7.52 -11.02
N LYS A 188 7.21 7.71 -12.34
CA LYS A 188 8.19 8.64 -12.90
C LYS A 188 7.92 10.07 -12.43
N LYS A 189 8.91 10.66 -11.74
CA LYS A 189 8.88 12.04 -11.20
C LYS A 189 7.81 12.29 -10.12
N ILE A 190 7.44 11.27 -9.34
CA ILE A 190 6.84 11.50 -8.01
C ILE A 190 7.90 12.09 -7.08
#